data_AF-A0A955KV94-F1
#
_entry.id   AF-A0A955KV94-F1
#
_cell.length_a   1.000
_cell.length_b   1.000
_cell.length_c   1.000
_cell.angle_alpha   90.00
_cell.angle_beta   90.00
_cell.angle_gamma   90.00
#
_symmetry.space_group_name_H-M   'P 1'
#
loop_
_entity.id
_entity.type
_entity.pdbx_description
1 polymer ?
#
loop_
_entity_poly.entity_id
_entity_poly.type
_entity_poly.pdbx_seq_one_letter_code
_entity_poly.pdbx_strand_id
1 'polypeptide(L)'
;MKKLLATIGTIALLASAALTAQAESYITSIFLALDDGGPITTEQTIRLSLWSDGRIESGDVSTGVLNTGAINYGGFNVELTLTPDSFGRLSIPFSSITNFPELTAANQFMQIEYKDSGDPVSSYVLYTETYIDSTTLDRFPLIENGVSNFQELYTNGATDADTFTLDKDNDATDVAIQFGETLAEAINWSSSNTRFEISDDTRIEGNLAVLGQGFIADDHSAANSDGYLNFGRNGSNWELLSWNSSALQFELSDDLSISGGLEVTGDIDFNLNEAIGLRLENLASAPTCDGSAQGLIYYSTADGGSYICDGAGTYAGITDTFVGHYHNGSPAGNIITATVDNEVTDGENTTLYLTDDGTVSGTLLFSSVYHVSIAASEIQTLADAPIMAGYSYNSGTGLLTVKFLESAGILLGGQGLEAEEASTPITIFVIGT
;
A
#
# COMPACT_ATOMS: atom_id res chain seq x y z
N MET A 1 67.14 -15.33 57.38
CA MET A 1 67.16 -14.87 55.97
C MET A 1 65.77 -15.14 55.40
N LYS A 2 65.06 -14.11 54.89
CA LYS A 2 63.70 -14.11 54.27
C LYS A 2 62.54 -14.47 55.24
N LYS A 3 61.79 -13.54 55.86
CA LYS A 3 60.74 -12.60 55.37
C LYS A 3 59.63 -13.25 54.52
N LEU A 4 58.45 -13.44 55.14
CA LEU A 4 57.09 -13.17 54.64
C LEU A 4 56.13 -13.48 55.83
N LEU A 5 55.71 -12.57 56.70
CA LEU A 5 54.72 -11.49 56.59
C LEU A 5 53.48 -11.83 55.73
N ALA A 6 52.45 -12.41 56.35
CA ALA A 6 51.07 -12.31 55.91
C ALA A 6 50.22 -11.93 57.14
N THR A 7 49.93 -10.63 57.22
CA THR A 7 49.00 -10.01 58.14
C THR A 7 47.61 -10.60 57.92
N ILE A 8 47.04 -11.26 58.93
CA ILE A 8 45.59 -11.54 58.97
C ILE A 8 44.94 -10.20 59.26
N GLY A 9 44.65 -9.47 58.19
CA GLY A 9 43.88 -8.25 58.23
C GLY A 9 42.47 -8.59 58.67
N THR A 10 42.08 -8.01 59.81
CA THR A 10 40.71 -7.84 60.24
C THR A 10 39.95 -7.10 59.15
N ILE A 11 39.40 -7.81 58.16
CA ILE A 11 38.36 -7.27 57.30
C ILE A 11 37.10 -7.30 58.14
N ALA A 12 36.78 -6.12 58.67
CA ALA A 12 35.50 -5.82 59.27
C ALA A 12 34.39 -6.24 58.29
N LEU A 13 33.69 -7.29 58.68
CA LEU A 13 32.23 -7.40 58.72
C LEU A 13 31.51 -6.12 58.25
N LEU A 14 31.39 -5.94 56.93
CA LEU A 14 30.53 -4.94 56.29
C LEU A 14 29.77 -5.62 55.13
N ALA A 15 29.23 -6.80 55.41
CA ALA A 15 28.33 -7.52 54.51
C ALA A 15 26.98 -7.85 55.18
N SER A 16 26.53 -7.04 56.15
CA SER A 16 25.18 -7.17 56.72
C SER A 16 24.37 -5.87 56.74
N ALA A 17 24.78 -4.84 55.99
CA ALA A 17 24.05 -3.58 55.89
C ALA A 17 23.55 -3.29 54.45
N ALA A 18 23.63 -4.27 53.54
CA ALA A 18 23.27 -4.10 52.13
C ALA A 18 22.16 -5.07 51.64
N LEU A 19 21.46 -5.75 52.57
CA LEU A 19 20.18 -6.42 52.30
C LEU A 19 19.03 -5.79 53.11
N THR A 20 19.17 -4.50 53.38
CA THR A 20 18.14 -3.67 54.03
C THR A 20 17.83 -2.43 53.17
N ALA A 21 18.08 -2.55 51.87
CA ALA A 21 17.43 -1.69 50.88
C ALA A 21 16.04 -2.29 50.69
N GLN A 22 15.10 -1.69 51.42
CA GLN A 22 13.68 -1.96 51.40
C GLN A 22 13.20 -2.19 49.97
N ALA A 23 12.48 -3.29 49.75
CA ALA A 23 11.36 -3.24 48.83
C ALA A 23 10.46 -2.11 49.33
N GLU A 24 10.62 -0.90 48.80
CA GLU A 24 9.63 0.15 48.97
C GLU A 24 8.32 -0.44 48.46
N SER A 25 7.40 -0.64 49.39
CA SER A 25 6.10 -1.26 49.18
C SER A 25 5.32 -0.42 48.16
N TYR A 26 5.25 -0.88 46.92
CA TYR A 26 4.52 -0.25 45.80
C TYR A 26 2.99 -0.13 46.04
N ILE A 27 2.47 -0.73 47.10
CA ILE A 27 1.05 -0.66 47.42
C ILE A 27 0.67 0.72 47.95
N THR A 28 0.01 1.52 47.11
CA THR A 28 -0.52 2.81 47.54
C THR A 28 -1.91 2.68 48.14
N SER A 29 -2.73 1.73 47.67
CA SER A 29 -4.14 1.56 48.10
C SER A 29 -4.66 0.13 47.96
N ILE A 30 -5.68 -0.22 48.76
CA ILE A 30 -6.54 -1.40 48.61
C ILE A 30 -7.83 -0.95 47.91
N PHE A 31 -8.25 -1.64 46.85
CA PHE A 31 -9.53 -1.38 46.17
C PHE A 31 -10.52 -2.50 46.45
N LEU A 32 -11.74 -2.14 46.85
CA LEU A 32 -12.83 -3.08 47.17
C LEU A 32 -14.08 -2.68 46.40
N ALA A 33 -14.88 -3.65 45.95
CA ALA A 33 -16.23 -3.42 45.44
C ALA A 33 -17.24 -4.13 46.36
N LEU A 34 -18.02 -3.37 47.12
CA LEU A 34 -18.97 -3.92 48.08
C LEU A 34 -20.36 -4.06 47.45
N ASP A 35 -20.91 -5.27 47.46
CA ASP A 35 -22.19 -5.62 46.85
C ASP A 35 -22.97 -6.61 47.75
N ASP A 36 -24.27 -6.36 47.96
CA ASP A 36 -25.24 -7.29 48.55
C ASP A 36 -26.55 -7.33 47.73
N GLY A 37 -26.43 -7.72 46.45
CA GLY A 37 -27.51 -7.63 45.46
C GLY A 37 -27.65 -6.26 44.78
N GLY A 38 -26.61 -5.43 44.91
CA GLY A 38 -26.43 -4.09 44.38
C GLY A 38 -25.29 -3.35 45.11
N PRO A 39 -24.77 -2.24 44.55
CA PRO A 39 -23.67 -1.50 45.15
C PRO A 39 -24.02 -0.96 46.54
N ILE A 40 -23.22 -1.29 47.56
CA ILE A 40 -23.34 -0.74 48.91
C ILE A 40 -22.77 0.68 48.89
N THR A 41 -23.59 1.68 49.16
CA THR A 41 -23.19 3.12 49.11
C THR A 41 -23.27 3.82 50.47
N THR A 42 -23.64 3.11 51.53
CA THR A 42 -23.71 3.60 52.91
C THR A 42 -22.35 3.48 53.60
N GLU A 43 -22.12 4.28 54.64
CA GLU A 43 -20.89 4.23 55.44
C GLU A 43 -20.68 2.83 56.06
N GLN A 44 -19.50 2.26 55.82
CA GLN A 44 -19.09 0.94 56.29
C GLN A 44 -17.96 1.05 57.32
N THR A 45 -17.93 0.12 58.27
CA THR A 45 -16.74 -0.19 59.08
C THR A 45 -16.00 -1.35 58.44
N ILE A 46 -14.80 -1.10 57.94
CA ILE A 46 -13.91 -2.09 57.32
C ILE A 46 -12.87 -2.53 58.36
N ARG A 47 -12.82 -3.83 58.65
CA ARG A 47 -11.79 -4.44 59.49
C ARG A 47 -10.76 -5.13 58.61
N LEU A 48 -9.49 -4.71 58.73
CA LEU A 48 -8.36 -5.39 58.12
C LEU A 48 -7.64 -6.19 59.21
N SER A 49 -7.21 -7.42 58.92
CA SER A 49 -6.38 -8.22 59.83
C SER A 49 -5.37 -9.05 59.08
N LEU A 50 -4.20 -9.29 59.70
CA LEU A 50 -3.14 -10.12 59.11
C LEU A 50 -3.14 -11.53 59.70
N TRP A 51 -2.78 -12.48 58.85
CA TRP A 51 -2.80 -13.91 59.16
C TRP A 51 -1.62 -14.64 58.50
N SER A 52 -1.19 -15.76 59.09
CA SER A 52 -0.14 -16.63 58.51
C SER A 52 -0.68 -17.74 57.62
N ASP A 53 -2.00 -17.94 57.61
CA ASP A 53 -2.70 -18.89 56.74
C ASP A 53 -3.70 -18.13 55.86
N GLY A 54 -3.85 -18.57 54.61
CA GLY A 54 -4.77 -17.98 53.65
C GLY A 54 -6.21 -18.49 53.76
N ARG A 55 -6.43 -19.54 54.54
CA ARG A 55 -7.76 -20.07 54.85
C ARG A 55 -8.24 -19.62 56.21
N ILE A 56 -9.53 -19.35 56.31
CA ILE A 56 -10.18 -19.07 57.59
C ILE A 56 -10.48 -20.40 58.28
N GLU A 57 -9.95 -20.56 59.49
CA GLU A 57 -10.19 -21.73 60.31
C GLU A 57 -11.29 -21.48 61.35
N SER A 58 -11.91 -22.57 61.79
CA SER A 58 -12.84 -22.54 62.91
C SER A 58 -12.12 -22.01 64.16
N GLY A 59 -12.51 -20.82 64.61
CA GLY A 59 -11.92 -20.18 65.78
C GLY A 59 -11.09 -18.94 65.46
N ASP A 60 -10.82 -18.64 64.19
CA ASP A 60 -10.21 -17.37 63.78
C ASP A 60 -11.16 -16.18 64.02
N VAL A 61 -12.45 -16.41 63.78
CA VAL A 61 -13.53 -15.46 64.09
C VAL A 61 -14.62 -16.21 64.86
N SER A 62 -15.12 -15.62 65.94
CA SER A 62 -16.21 -16.17 66.75
C SER A 62 -17.29 -15.10 66.93
N THR A 63 -18.48 -15.34 66.38
CA THR A 63 -19.59 -14.37 66.41
C THR A 63 -19.19 -12.96 65.96
N GLY A 64 -18.40 -12.89 64.87
CA GLY A 64 -17.86 -11.65 64.30
C GLY A 64 -16.71 -11.01 65.10
N VAL A 65 -16.34 -11.55 66.26
CA VAL A 65 -15.18 -11.11 67.04
C VAL A 65 -13.93 -11.82 66.52
N LEU A 66 -12.94 -11.03 66.12
CA LEU A 66 -11.61 -11.52 65.75
C LEU A 66 -10.94 -12.21 66.95
N ASN A 67 -10.48 -13.46 66.78
CA ASN A 67 -9.72 -14.15 67.80
C ASN A 67 -8.23 -13.81 67.67
N THR A 68 -7.80 -12.76 68.36
CA THR A 68 -6.38 -12.34 68.38
C THR A 68 -5.46 -13.32 69.11
N GLY A 69 -6.00 -14.39 69.71
CA GLY A 69 -5.24 -15.49 70.29
C GLY A 69 -5.14 -16.73 69.38
N ALA A 70 -5.70 -16.69 68.17
CA ALA A 70 -5.60 -17.76 67.20
C ALA A 70 -4.14 -17.98 66.77
N ILE A 71 -3.77 -19.24 66.51
CA ILE A 71 -2.39 -19.60 66.15
C ILE A 71 -1.92 -18.92 64.86
N ASN A 72 -2.85 -18.67 63.95
CA ASN A 72 -2.58 -18.05 62.66
C ASN A 72 -2.71 -16.53 62.65
N TYR A 73 -3.05 -15.89 63.78
CA TYR A 73 -3.21 -14.44 63.83
C TYR A 73 -1.84 -13.74 63.72
N GLY A 74 -1.69 -12.90 62.71
CA GLY A 74 -0.46 -12.20 62.36
C GLY A 74 -0.15 -10.97 63.23
N GLY A 75 -0.90 -10.75 64.32
CA GLY A 75 -0.61 -9.68 65.28
C GLY A 75 -1.11 -8.29 64.90
N PHE A 76 -1.83 -8.14 63.78
CA PHE A 76 -2.34 -6.86 63.31
C PHE A 76 -3.83 -6.90 63.01
N ASN A 77 -4.55 -5.87 63.47
CA ASN A 77 -5.85 -5.50 62.96
C ASN A 77 -6.06 -3.99 63.05
N VAL A 78 -6.89 -3.46 62.16
CA VAL A 78 -7.37 -2.07 62.19
C VAL A 78 -8.83 -2.03 61.76
N GLU A 79 -9.59 -1.08 62.28
CA GLU A 79 -10.92 -0.73 61.78
C GLU A 79 -10.88 0.65 61.14
N LEU A 80 -11.48 0.78 59.96
CA LEU A 80 -11.56 2.00 59.17
C LEU A 80 -13.02 2.29 58.85
N THR A 81 -13.47 3.52 59.05
CA THR A 81 -14.83 3.93 58.67
C THR A 81 -14.78 4.67 57.35
N LEU A 82 -15.38 4.10 56.31
CA LEU A 82 -15.28 4.60 54.94
C LEU A 82 -16.65 4.54 54.25
N THR A 83 -16.94 5.50 53.37
CA THR A 83 -18.15 5.49 52.54
C THR A 83 -17.77 5.11 51.11
N PRO A 84 -18.30 4.00 50.55
CA PRO A 84 -18.07 3.65 49.15
C PRO A 84 -18.62 4.70 48.18
N ASP A 85 -18.11 4.73 46.95
CA ASP A 85 -18.66 5.58 45.90
C ASP A 85 -20.02 5.08 45.39
N SER A 86 -20.61 5.77 44.41
CA SER A 86 -21.93 5.40 43.84
C SER A 86 -21.97 4.02 43.16
N PHE A 87 -20.82 3.38 42.95
CA PHE A 87 -20.67 2.05 42.39
C PHE A 87 -20.28 1.01 43.45
N GLY A 88 -20.33 1.37 44.73
CA GLY A 88 -19.93 0.50 45.83
C GLY A 88 -18.42 0.32 45.97
N ARG A 89 -17.62 1.20 45.36
CA ARG A 89 -16.15 1.06 45.36
C ARG A 89 -15.52 1.82 46.52
N LEU A 90 -14.55 1.19 47.17
CA LEU A 90 -13.69 1.78 48.19
C LEU A 90 -12.25 1.81 47.72
N SER A 91 -11.53 2.87 48.09
CA SER A 91 -10.08 2.94 48.00
C SER A 91 -9.53 3.23 49.39
N ILE A 92 -8.68 2.34 49.89
CA ILE A 92 -8.06 2.44 51.21
C ILE A 92 -6.57 2.70 51.02
N PRO A 93 -6.11 3.95 51.12
CA PRO A 93 -4.68 4.24 51.02
C PRO A 93 -3.92 3.49 52.11
N PHE A 94 -2.83 2.80 51.80
CA PHE A 94 -2.00 2.14 52.82
C PHE A 94 -1.45 3.14 53.84
N SER A 95 -1.23 4.39 53.42
CA SER A 95 -0.87 5.51 54.30
C SER A 95 -1.93 5.86 55.36
N SER A 96 -3.18 5.45 55.16
CA SER A 96 -4.25 5.58 56.16
C SER A 96 -4.26 4.47 57.21
N ILE A 97 -3.52 3.38 56.97
CA ILE A 97 -3.47 2.21 57.84
C ILE A 97 -2.39 2.43 58.92
N THR A 98 -2.80 2.96 60.06
CA THR A 98 -1.88 3.23 61.16
C THR A 98 -1.30 1.94 61.75
N ASN A 99 0.02 1.92 61.96
CA ASN A 99 0.76 0.77 62.54
C ASN A 99 0.68 -0.51 61.72
N PHE A 100 0.53 -0.43 60.40
CA PHE A 100 0.68 -1.60 59.53
C PHE A 100 2.09 -2.19 59.73
N PRO A 101 2.24 -3.48 60.04
CA PRO A 101 3.54 -4.07 60.29
C PRO A 101 4.34 -4.19 59.00
N GLU A 102 5.67 -4.19 59.12
CA GLU A 102 6.53 -4.54 57.99
C GLU A 102 6.22 -5.96 57.51
N LEU A 103 6.08 -6.13 56.19
CA LEU A 103 5.91 -7.45 55.61
C LEU A 103 7.24 -8.23 55.72
N THR A 104 7.12 -9.51 56.03
CA THR A 104 8.26 -10.42 56.20
C THR A 104 8.25 -11.46 55.08
N ALA A 105 9.33 -12.23 54.94
CA ALA A 105 9.35 -13.34 53.96
C ALA A 105 8.45 -14.54 54.37
N ALA A 106 7.85 -14.52 55.56
CA ALA A 106 6.89 -15.53 55.96
C ALA A 106 5.55 -15.31 55.26
N ASN A 107 4.74 -16.36 55.18
CA ASN A 107 3.38 -16.25 54.64
C ASN A 107 2.58 -15.21 55.43
N GLN A 108 2.01 -14.25 54.72
CA GLN A 108 1.19 -13.18 55.26
C GLN A 108 -0.01 -12.98 54.35
N PHE A 109 -1.20 -13.09 54.92
CA PHE A 109 -2.47 -12.93 54.24
C PHE A 109 -3.28 -11.85 54.94
N MET A 110 -3.98 -11.03 54.16
CA MET A 110 -4.89 -10.01 54.65
C MET A 110 -6.32 -10.51 54.58
N GLN A 111 -6.99 -10.54 55.72
CA GLN A 111 -8.43 -10.73 55.80
C GLN A 111 -9.10 -9.36 55.84
N ILE A 112 -10.14 -9.20 55.03
CA ILE A 112 -10.94 -7.99 54.95
C ILE A 112 -12.37 -8.36 55.35
N GLU A 113 -12.92 -7.65 56.32
CA GLU A 113 -14.29 -7.81 56.76
C GLU A 113 -14.97 -6.44 56.76
N TYR A 114 -16.28 -6.40 56.54
CA TYR A 114 -17.05 -5.16 56.55
C TYR A 114 -18.39 -5.33 57.25
N LYS A 115 -18.96 -4.24 57.73
CA LYS A 115 -20.32 -4.13 58.26
C LYS A 115 -20.80 -2.70 58.12
N ASP A 116 -22.10 -2.47 58.21
CA ASP A 116 -22.65 -1.12 58.32
C ASP A 116 -22.04 -0.37 59.53
N SER A 117 -21.80 0.92 59.36
CA SER A 117 -21.31 1.76 60.45
C SER A 117 -22.32 1.80 61.60
N GLY A 118 -21.86 1.48 62.82
CA GLY A 118 -22.71 1.39 64.02
C GLY A 118 -23.33 0.01 64.31
N ASP A 119 -23.29 -0.93 63.36
CA ASP A 119 -23.80 -2.28 63.57
C ASP A 119 -22.98 -3.07 64.60
N PRO A 120 -23.58 -4.09 65.26
CA PRO A 120 -22.85 -4.90 66.25
C PRO A 120 -21.70 -5.67 65.61
N VAL A 121 -20.69 -6.03 66.42
CA VAL A 121 -19.51 -6.79 65.96
C VAL A 121 -19.88 -8.13 65.31
N SER A 122 -21.02 -8.71 65.67
CA SER A 122 -21.54 -9.94 65.04
C SER A 122 -22.00 -9.77 63.59
N SER A 123 -22.16 -8.54 63.10
CA SER A 123 -22.59 -8.24 61.73
C SER A 123 -21.45 -8.19 60.71
N TYR A 124 -20.19 -8.41 61.14
CA TYR A 124 -19.09 -8.48 60.17
C TYR A 124 -19.33 -9.58 59.14
N VAL A 125 -19.25 -9.19 57.87
CA VAL A 125 -19.25 -10.05 56.71
C VAL A 125 -17.82 -10.13 56.18
N LEU A 126 -17.38 -11.33 55.84
CA LEU A 126 -16.10 -11.54 55.19
C LEU A 126 -16.19 -11.06 53.74
N TYR A 127 -15.23 -10.23 53.32
CA TYR A 127 -15.09 -9.87 51.92
C TYR A 127 -14.39 -11.02 51.18
N THR A 128 -15.18 -11.76 50.40
CA THR A 128 -14.75 -12.98 49.69
C THR A 128 -14.68 -12.80 48.18
N GLU A 129 -14.67 -11.56 47.67
CA GLU A 129 -14.67 -11.36 46.22
C GLU A 129 -13.45 -12.08 45.64
N THR A 130 -13.74 -13.11 44.84
CA THR A 130 -12.84 -14.23 44.60
C THR A 130 -11.57 -13.71 43.96
N TYR A 131 -10.47 -13.74 44.73
CA TYR A 131 -9.13 -13.64 44.19
C TYR A 131 -8.97 -14.77 43.16
N ILE A 132 -9.09 -14.41 41.89
CA ILE A 132 -8.77 -15.20 40.69
C ILE A 132 -9.09 -16.69 40.85
N ASP A 133 -10.39 -17.04 40.83
CA ASP A 133 -10.89 -18.42 40.73
C ASP A 133 -10.39 -19.41 41.81
N SER A 134 -9.72 -18.92 42.86
CA SER A 134 -9.20 -19.73 43.95
C SER A 134 -10.32 -20.02 44.94
N THR A 135 -10.97 -21.17 44.79
CA THR A 135 -11.86 -21.76 45.81
C THR A 135 -11.13 -22.16 47.09
N THR A 136 -9.85 -21.82 47.24
CA THR A 136 -8.95 -22.37 48.25
C THR A 136 -8.38 -21.36 49.23
N LEU A 137 -8.55 -20.06 48.99
CA LEU A 137 -8.08 -18.99 49.87
C LEU A 137 -9.25 -18.08 50.23
N ASP A 138 -9.43 -17.81 51.52
CA ASP A 138 -10.44 -16.89 52.05
C ASP A 138 -9.85 -15.49 52.34
N ARG A 139 -8.52 -15.35 52.21
CA ARG A 139 -7.75 -14.15 52.54
C ARG A 139 -6.82 -13.77 51.38
N PHE A 140 -6.58 -12.47 51.21
CA PHE A 140 -5.72 -11.93 50.17
C PHE A 140 -4.25 -12.25 50.47
N PRO A 141 -3.52 -12.95 49.60
CA PRO A 141 -2.10 -13.19 49.83
C PRO A 141 -1.31 -11.89 49.67
N LEU A 142 -0.61 -11.46 50.73
CA LEU A 142 0.38 -10.39 50.65
C LEU A 142 1.75 -10.96 50.31
N ILE A 143 2.10 -12.04 51.02
CA ILE A 143 3.30 -12.84 50.84
C ILE A 143 2.91 -14.32 50.89
N GLU A 144 3.28 -15.10 49.89
CA GLU A 144 3.10 -16.56 49.87
C GLU A 144 4.39 -17.23 49.43
N ASN A 145 4.92 -18.14 50.25
CA ASN A 145 6.18 -18.84 50.03
C ASN A 145 7.37 -17.89 49.76
N GLY A 146 7.36 -16.72 50.41
CA GLY A 146 8.39 -15.68 50.26
C GLY A 146 8.27 -14.84 48.98
N VAL A 147 7.24 -15.08 48.16
CA VAL A 147 6.92 -14.27 46.98
C VAL A 147 5.87 -13.24 47.37
N SER A 148 6.10 -11.99 47.01
CA SER A 148 5.11 -10.94 47.18
C SER A 148 4.05 -11.06 46.09
N ASN A 149 2.81 -11.33 46.50
CA ASN A 149 1.68 -11.60 45.60
C ASN A 149 0.86 -10.34 45.30
N PHE A 150 1.47 -9.16 45.39
CA PHE A 150 0.86 -7.93 44.88
C PHE A 150 0.84 -7.98 43.36
N GLN A 151 -0.18 -8.64 42.82
CA GLN A 151 -0.56 -8.44 41.43
C GLN A 151 -1.25 -7.08 41.37
N GLU A 152 -0.44 -6.02 41.29
CA GLU A 152 -0.90 -4.72 40.84
C GLU A 152 -1.50 -4.91 39.45
N LEU A 153 -2.81 -5.09 39.35
CA LEU A 153 -3.55 -4.55 38.21
C LEU A 153 -3.62 -3.03 38.42
N TYR A 154 -2.45 -2.38 38.43
CA TYR A 154 -2.32 -0.93 38.47
C TYR A 154 -2.79 -0.41 37.14
N THR A 155 -4.09 -0.18 37.04
CA THR A 155 -4.57 0.66 35.97
C THR A 155 -4.47 2.12 36.39
N ASN A 156 -4.21 2.50 37.65
CA ASN A 156 -4.26 3.92 38.08
C ASN A 156 -5.55 4.63 37.64
N GLY A 157 -6.66 3.88 37.51
CA GLY A 157 -7.90 4.35 36.89
C GLY A 157 -7.76 4.73 35.42
N ALA A 158 -6.79 4.17 34.71
CA ALA A 158 -6.58 4.24 33.27
C ALA A 158 -7.47 3.25 32.52
N THR A 159 -8.08 2.31 33.26
CA THR A 159 -9.20 1.51 32.77
C THR A 159 -10.51 1.99 33.37
N ASP A 160 -11.49 2.27 32.53
CA ASP A 160 -12.90 2.18 32.90
C ASP A 160 -13.52 0.92 32.25
N ALA A 161 -14.84 0.79 32.28
CA ALA A 161 -15.51 -0.40 31.73
C ALA A 161 -15.31 -0.54 30.20
N ASP A 162 -14.98 0.55 29.51
CA ASP A 162 -14.99 0.61 28.04
C ASP A 162 -13.62 0.92 27.44
N THR A 163 -12.67 1.42 28.24
CA THR A 163 -11.38 1.90 27.76
C THR A 163 -10.22 1.38 28.59
N PHE A 164 -9.09 1.18 27.92
CA PHE A 164 -7.79 0.91 28.52
C PHE A 164 -6.81 1.96 28.01
N THR A 165 -6.38 2.86 28.90
CA THR A 165 -5.47 3.96 28.60
C THR A 165 -4.05 3.56 28.97
N LEU A 166 -3.16 3.57 27.98
CA LEU A 166 -1.71 3.49 28.18
C LEU A 166 -1.15 4.90 28.34
N ASP A 167 -0.10 5.05 29.16
CA ASP A 167 0.55 6.36 29.42
C ASP A 167 -0.45 7.44 29.88
N LYS A 168 -1.19 7.13 30.95
CA LYS A 168 -2.21 8.05 31.49
C LYS A 168 -1.62 9.35 32.05
N ASP A 169 -0.41 9.29 32.58
CA ASP A 169 0.35 10.45 33.04
C ASP A 169 0.89 11.30 31.88
N ASN A 170 0.86 10.77 30.65
CA ASN A 170 1.14 11.49 29.41
C ASN A 170 2.55 12.10 29.45
N ASP A 171 3.52 11.28 29.84
CA ASP A 171 4.90 11.70 30.09
C ASP A 171 5.80 11.60 28.84
N ALA A 172 5.19 11.55 27.64
CA ALA A 172 5.84 11.75 26.34
C ALA A 172 7.03 10.81 26.05
N THR A 173 7.02 9.61 26.64
CA THR A 173 7.98 8.54 26.31
C THR A 173 7.41 7.57 25.26
N ASP A 174 8.24 6.65 24.76
CA ASP A 174 7.76 5.55 23.91
C ASP A 174 7.00 4.53 24.77
N VAL A 175 5.88 4.03 24.24
CA VAL A 175 4.95 3.18 25.01
C VAL A 175 4.69 1.90 24.23
N ALA A 176 4.92 0.75 24.86
CA ALA A 176 4.75 -0.54 24.21
C ALA A 176 3.72 -1.44 24.92
N ILE A 177 2.85 -2.07 24.13
CA ILE A 177 2.14 -3.28 24.55
C ILE A 177 3.00 -4.46 24.09
N GLN A 178 3.62 -5.20 25.01
CA GLN A 178 4.48 -6.34 24.70
C GLN A 178 3.75 -7.67 24.91
N PHE A 179 3.87 -8.57 23.93
CA PHE A 179 3.33 -9.92 23.95
C PHE A 179 4.41 -10.93 24.31
N GLY A 180 4.51 -11.22 25.61
CA GLY A 180 5.45 -12.21 26.16
C GLY A 180 6.89 -11.70 26.26
N GLU A 181 7.56 -12.08 27.35
CA GLU A 181 8.94 -11.62 27.62
C GLU A 181 9.95 -12.18 26.61
N THR A 182 9.82 -13.47 26.26
CA THR A 182 10.74 -14.15 25.34
C THR A 182 10.43 -13.87 23.87
N LEU A 183 9.15 -13.72 23.53
CA LEU A 183 8.74 -13.42 22.16
C LEU A 183 9.14 -11.99 21.79
N ALA A 184 8.98 -11.04 22.71
CA ALA A 184 9.32 -9.63 22.53
C ALA A 184 8.60 -8.95 21.36
N GLU A 185 7.46 -9.49 20.94
CA GLU A 185 6.59 -8.83 19.96
C GLU A 185 5.81 -7.70 20.63
N ALA A 186 5.59 -6.59 19.93
CA ALA A 186 4.97 -5.41 20.50
C ALA A 186 4.21 -4.53 19.50
N ILE A 187 3.25 -3.77 20.05
CA ILE A 187 2.72 -2.55 19.43
C ILE A 187 3.33 -1.38 20.21
N ASN A 188 4.19 -0.61 19.55
CA ASN A 188 4.93 0.50 20.14
C ASN A 188 4.48 1.85 19.60
N TRP A 189 4.17 2.80 20.47
CA TRP A 189 4.14 4.21 20.10
C TRP A 189 5.57 4.75 20.07
N SER A 190 6.04 5.14 18.88
CA SER A 190 7.32 5.83 18.71
C SER A 190 7.10 7.34 18.73
N SER A 191 7.48 7.99 19.82
CA SER A 191 7.40 9.45 19.99
C SER A 191 8.26 10.19 18.97
N SER A 192 9.42 9.61 18.60
CA SER A 192 10.34 10.19 17.63
C SER A 192 9.79 10.22 16.20
N ASN A 193 9.06 9.17 15.81
CA ASN A 193 8.46 9.03 14.48
C ASN A 193 6.98 9.44 14.45
N THR A 194 6.38 9.73 15.61
CA THR A 194 4.98 10.08 15.79
C THR A 194 4.00 9.06 15.19
N ARG A 195 4.26 7.76 15.39
CA ARG A 195 3.46 6.66 14.83
C ARG A 195 3.45 5.44 15.74
N PHE A 196 2.46 4.58 15.53
CA PHE A 196 2.51 3.21 16.03
C PHE A 196 3.36 2.33 15.11
N GLU A 197 4.17 1.46 15.71
CA GLU A 197 5.02 0.47 15.08
C GLU A 197 4.60 -0.89 15.60
N ILE A 198 4.36 -1.83 14.69
CA ILE A 198 3.98 -3.20 15.03
C ILE A 198 5.17 -4.07 14.64
N SER A 199 5.71 -4.85 15.59
CA SER A 199 6.94 -5.62 15.37
C SER A 199 6.76 -6.82 14.44
N ASP A 200 5.52 -7.24 14.21
CA ASP A 200 5.16 -8.43 13.43
C ASP A 200 3.93 -8.18 12.53
N ASP A 201 3.54 -9.21 11.80
CA ASP A 201 2.39 -9.22 10.89
C ASP A 201 1.10 -8.79 11.59
N THR A 202 0.36 -7.89 10.92
CA THR A 202 -0.98 -7.46 11.37
C THR A 202 -2.06 -8.04 10.48
N ARG A 203 -2.92 -8.89 11.04
CA ARG A 203 -4.11 -9.41 10.37
C ARG A 203 -5.37 -8.65 10.79
N ILE A 204 -6.06 -8.07 9.82
CA ILE A 204 -7.35 -7.39 10.02
C ILE A 204 -8.44 -8.26 9.38
N GLU A 205 -9.32 -8.85 10.19
CA GLU A 205 -10.43 -9.68 9.69
C GLU A 205 -11.61 -8.84 9.17
N GLY A 206 -11.72 -7.59 9.63
CA GLY A 206 -12.73 -6.63 9.20
C GLY A 206 -12.28 -5.73 8.05
N ASN A 207 -13.04 -4.66 7.82
CA ASN A 207 -12.66 -3.64 6.85
C ASN A 207 -11.64 -2.67 7.47
N LEU A 208 -10.56 -2.37 6.75
CA LEU A 208 -9.64 -1.28 7.08
C LEU A 208 -10.13 0.02 6.43
N ALA A 209 -10.56 0.99 7.24
CA ALA A 209 -10.88 2.34 6.79
C ALA A 209 -9.73 3.29 7.16
N VAL A 210 -9.05 3.85 6.15
CA VAL A 210 -7.99 4.83 6.34
C VAL A 210 -8.53 6.22 6.04
N LEU A 211 -8.65 7.08 7.06
CA LEU A 211 -9.15 8.47 6.93
C LEU A 211 -8.06 9.47 6.50
N GLY A 212 -6.96 8.97 5.93
CA GLY A 212 -5.79 9.72 5.52
C GLY A 212 -5.10 9.05 4.33
N GLN A 213 -3.77 9.19 4.24
CA GLN A 213 -2.99 8.55 3.19
C GLN A 213 -2.54 7.15 3.62
N GLY A 214 -2.74 6.17 2.75
CA GLY A 214 -2.15 4.85 2.89
C GLY A 214 -0.79 4.81 2.19
N PHE A 215 0.27 4.57 2.95
CA PHE A 215 1.60 4.33 2.41
C PHE A 215 1.87 2.83 2.43
N ILE A 216 2.26 2.28 1.29
CA ILE A 216 2.63 0.87 1.15
C ILE A 216 4.08 0.86 0.68
N ALA A 217 5.00 0.43 1.54
CA ALA A 217 6.42 0.34 1.27
C ALA A 217 6.96 -0.95 1.89
N ASP A 218 7.88 -1.63 1.21
CA ASP A 218 8.54 -2.83 1.73
C ASP A 218 9.55 -2.46 2.84
N ASP A 219 10.18 -1.29 2.73
CA ASP A 219 11.06 -0.73 3.76
C ASP A 219 11.02 0.81 3.74
N HIS A 220 10.45 1.42 4.78
CA HIS A 220 10.38 2.89 4.89
C HIS A 220 11.71 3.53 5.27
N SER A 221 12.76 2.75 5.56
CA SER A 221 14.07 3.24 5.98
C SER A 221 15.01 3.55 4.82
N ALA A 222 14.79 2.95 3.64
CA ALA A 222 15.55 3.24 2.43
C ALA A 222 14.81 4.25 1.56
N ALA A 223 15.48 5.34 1.17
CA ALA A 223 14.91 6.40 0.33
C ALA A 223 14.36 5.93 -1.04
N ASN A 224 14.64 4.68 -1.45
CA ASN A 224 14.28 4.07 -2.73
C ASN A 224 13.80 2.62 -2.55
N SER A 225 12.83 2.36 -1.67
CA SER A 225 12.22 1.03 -1.56
C SER A 225 11.07 0.87 -2.57
N ASP A 226 11.05 -0.26 -3.27
CA ASP A 226 9.94 -0.67 -4.12
C ASP A 226 8.76 -1.08 -3.23
N GLY A 227 7.66 -0.32 -3.25
CA GLY A 227 6.43 -0.70 -2.55
C GLY A 227 5.55 -1.59 -3.41
N TYR A 228 4.86 -2.56 -2.82
CA TYR A 228 3.89 -3.41 -3.52
C TYR A 228 2.55 -3.46 -2.80
N LEU A 229 1.46 -3.22 -3.53
CA LEU A 229 0.10 -3.56 -3.10
C LEU A 229 -0.24 -4.97 -3.58
N ASN A 230 -0.55 -5.85 -2.63
CA ASN A 230 -0.87 -7.24 -2.90
C ASN A 230 -2.39 -7.45 -2.89
N PHE A 231 -2.94 -7.92 -4.02
CA PHE A 231 -4.36 -8.20 -4.20
C PHE A 231 -4.74 -9.66 -3.90
N GLY A 232 -3.77 -10.50 -3.55
CA GLY A 232 -3.98 -11.89 -3.15
C GLY A 232 -3.11 -12.87 -3.92
N ARG A 233 -3.55 -14.14 -3.96
CA ARG A 233 -2.85 -15.24 -4.64
C ARG A 233 -3.73 -15.91 -5.67
N ASN A 234 -3.15 -16.20 -6.83
CA ASN A 234 -3.69 -17.13 -7.82
C ASN A 234 -2.80 -18.40 -7.86
N GLY A 235 -3.23 -19.45 -7.15
CA GLY A 235 -2.42 -20.64 -6.95
C GLY A 235 -1.15 -20.34 -6.13
N SER A 236 0.02 -20.50 -6.76
CA SER A 236 1.32 -20.25 -6.10
C SER A 236 1.83 -18.82 -6.27
N ASN A 237 1.27 -18.05 -7.21
CA ASN A 237 1.75 -16.71 -7.57
C ASN A 237 1.02 -15.62 -6.77
N TRP A 238 1.68 -14.49 -6.59
CA TRP A 238 1.14 -13.30 -5.95
C TRP A 238 0.66 -12.31 -7.02
N GLU A 239 -0.46 -11.65 -6.75
CA GLU A 239 -1.02 -10.59 -7.60
C GLU A 239 -0.64 -9.23 -7.03
N LEU A 240 0.29 -8.53 -7.70
CA LEU A 240 0.96 -7.34 -7.20
C LEU A 240 0.78 -6.15 -8.15
N LEU A 241 0.58 -4.97 -7.57
CA LEU A 241 0.93 -3.69 -8.17
C LEU A 241 2.17 -3.17 -7.45
N SER A 242 3.31 -3.10 -8.13
CA SER A 242 4.59 -2.65 -7.56
C SER A 242 5.09 -1.36 -8.18
N TRP A 243 5.78 -0.54 -7.39
CA TRP A 243 6.60 0.56 -7.89
C TRP A 243 8.03 0.05 -8.13
N ASN A 244 8.52 0.12 -9.36
CA ASN A 244 9.91 -0.18 -9.71
C ASN A 244 10.71 1.13 -9.72
N SER A 245 11.45 1.39 -8.64
CA SER A 245 12.24 2.62 -8.48
C SER A 245 13.41 2.74 -9.47
N SER A 246 13.88 1.63 -10.04
CA SER A 246 14.95 1.64 -11.04
C SER A 246 14.45 2.07 -12.42
N ALA A 247 13.23 1.66 -12.77
CA ALA A 247 12.56 2.03 -14.03
C ALA A 247 11.65 3.25 -13.91
N LEU A 248 11.38 3.71 -12.67
CA LEU A 248 10.46 4.80 -12.34
C LEU A 248 9.04 4.56 -12.87
N GLN A 249 8.53 3.33 -12.74
CA GLN A 249 7.23 2.93 -13.27
C GLN A 249 6.45 2.02 -12.31
N PHE A 250 5.13 1.98 -12.48
CA PHE A 250 4.30 0.94 -11.88
C PHE A 250 4.31 -0.32 -12.74
N GLU A 251 4.35 -1.48 -12.09
CA GLU A 251 4.32 -2.80 -12.71
C GLU A 251 3.16 -3.61 -12.12
N LEU A 252 2.47 -4.34 -12.99
CA LEU A 252 1.43 -5.29 -12.62
C LEU A 252 1.98 -6.70 -12.89
N SER A 253 1.82 -7.61 -11.94
CA SER A 253 2.32 -8.98 -12.09
C SER A 253 1.50 -9.82 -13.07
N ASP A 254 0.26 -9.41 -13.36
CA ASP A 254 -0.71 -10.13 -14.20
C ASP A 254 -1.61 -9.12 -14.94
N ASP A 255 -2.62 -9.63 -15.64
CA ASP A 255 -3.55 -8.89 -16.48
C ASP A 255 -4.27 -7.73 -15.75
N LEU A 256 -4.45 -6.60 -16.46
CA LEU A 256 -5.25 -5.46 -15.99
C LEU A 256 -6.61 -5.45 -16.69
N SER A 257 -7.70 -5.54 -15.90
CA SER A 257 -9.06 -5.38 -16.40
C SER A 257 -9.70 -4.10 -15.85
N ILE A 258 -10.06 -3.18 -16.75
CA ILE A 258 -10.71 -1.90 -16.41
C ILE A 258 -12.13 -1.93 -16.97
N SER A 259 -13.13 -2.00 -16.09
CA SER A 259 -14.54 -2.02 -16.47
C SER A 259 -15.15 -0.62 -16.67
N GLY A 260 -14.44 0.42 -16.25
CA GLY A 260 -14.76 1.82 -16.48
C GLY A 260 -13.98 2.43 -17.65
N GLY A 261 -13.93 3.76 -17.71
CA GLY A 261 -13.04 4.47 -18.63
C GLY A 261 -11.57 4.40 -18.18
N LEU A 262 -10.67 4.26 -19.15
CA LEU A 262 -9.24 4.49 -18.97
C LEU A 262 -8.91 5.84 -19.61
N GLU A 263 -8.55 6.83 -18.79
CA GLU A 263 -8.03 8.12 -19.24
C GLU A 263 -6.50 8.10 -19.07
N VAL A 264 -5.78 8.34 -20.16
CA VAL A 264 -4.31 8.44 -20.17
C VAL A 264 -3.95 9.84 -20.66
N THR A 265 -3.28 10.62 -19.82
CA THR A 265 -2.89 12.02 -20.13
C THR A 265 -1.52 12.12 -20.84
N GLY A 266 -0.94 10.99 -21.22
CA GLY A 266 0.34 10.88 -21.92
C GLY A 266 0.29 9.79 -23.00
N ASP A 267 1.44 9.43 -23.53
CA ASP A 267 1.53 8.41 -24.58
C ASP A 267 1.30 7.00 -24.00
N ILE A 268 0.58 6.17 -24.74
CA ILE A 268 0.54 4.72 -24.48
C ILE A 268 1.67 4.09 -25.30
N ASP A 269 2.76 3.75 -24.63
CA ASP A 269 3.87 3.03 -25.24
C ASP A 269 3.69 1.52 -25.08
N PHE A 270 3.61 0.80 -26.20
CA PHE A 270 3.53 -0.65 -26.21
C PHE A 270 4.92 -1.32 -26.21
N ASN A 271 6.03 -0.59 -26.12
CA ASN A 271 7.40 -1.13 -26.09
C ASN A 271 7.69 -2.10 -27.25
N LEU A 272 7.33 -1.70 -28.48
CA LEU A 272 7.40 -2.52 -29.70
C LEU A 272 6.43 -3.73 -29.74
N ASN A 273 5.51 -3.86 -28.78
CA ASN A 273 4.43 -4.83 -28.86
C ASN A 273 3.27 -4.30 -29.72
N GLU A 274 2.44 -5.22 -30.19
CA GLU A 274 1.27 -4.92 -31.01
C GLU A 274 0.01 -4.84 -30.13
N ALA A 275 -0.85 -3.86 -30.39
CA ALA A 275 -2.20 -3.84 -29.83
C ALA A 275 -3.10 -4.81 -30.61
N ILE A 276 -3.32 -6.02 -30.08
CA ILE A 276 -4.18 -7.03 -30.71
C ILE A 276 -5.61 -6.88 -30.21
N GLY A 277 -6.58 -6.83 -31.12
CA GLY A 277 -8.00 -6.79 -30.77
C GLY A 277 -8.47 -5.45 -30.19
N LEU A 278 -7.72 -4.37 -30.42
CA LEU A 278 -8.11 -3.03 -30.02
C LEU A 278 -9.44 -2.65 -30.67
N ARG A 279 -10.46 -2.42 -29.85
CA ARG A 279 -11.75 -1.92 -30.29
C ARG A 279 -11.91 -0.47 -29.82
N LEU A 280 -11.66 0.47 -30.71
CA LEU A 280 -11.90 1.89 -30.50
C LEU A 280 -13.38 2.17 -30.77
N GLU A 281 -14.14 2.44 -29.69
CA GLU A 281 -15.58 2.75 -29.62
C GLU A 281 -16.56 2.03 -30.58
N ASN A 282 -17.53 1.30 -30.01
CA ASN A 282 -18.65 0.71 -30.73
C ASN A 282 -19.93 1.54 -30.58
N LEU A 283 -19.93 2.75 -31.12
CA LEU A 283 -21.14 3.56 -31.19
C LEU A 283 -21.86 3.30 -32.51
N ALA A 284 -23.20 3.17 -32.46
CA ALA A 284 -24.02 3.04 -33.65
C ALA A 284 -24.14 4.35 -34.45
N SER A 285 -23.72 5.47 -33.85
CA SER A 285 -23.70 6.80 -34.43
C SER A 285 -22.32 7.42 -34.22
N ALA A 286 -21.81 8.11 -35.23
CA ALA A 286 -20.54 8.82 -35.13
C ALA A 286 -20.54 9.75 -33.90
N PRO A 287 -19.49 9.71 -33.06
CA PRO A 287 -19.32 10.66 -31.96
C PRO A 287 -19.25 12.08 -32.54
N THR A 288 -19.45 13.13 -31.74
CA THR A 288 -19.27 14.49 -32.26
C THR A 288 -17.77 14.78 -32.39
N CYS A 289 -17.28 14.99 -33.62
CA CYS A 289 -15.96 15.57 -33.84
C CYS A 289 -16.07 17.06 -33.50
N ASP A 290 -15.57 17.47 -32.33
CA ASP A 290 -15.40 18.89 -32.04
C ASP A 290 -14.03 19.38 -32.54
N GLY A 291 -13.88 20.69 -32.75
CA GLY A 291 -12.64 21.25 -33.26
C GLY A 291 -11.43 21.12 -32.33
N SER A 292 -11.63 20.65 -31.09
CA SER A 292 -10.60 20.35 -30.10
C SER A 292 -10.23 18.86 -30.01
N ALA A 293 -11.03 17.96 -30.59
CA ALA A 293 -10.86 16.50 -30.51
C ALA A 293 -10.11 15.90 -31.72
N GLN A 294 -9.06 16.58 -32.19
CA GLN A 294 -8.22 16.06 -33.28
C GLN A 294 -7.63 14.70 -32.91
N GLY A 295 -7.64 13.76 -33.87
CA GLY A 295 -7.08 12.42 -33.68
C GLY A 295 -8.04 11.39 -33.08
N LEU A 296 -9.29 11.77 -32.79
CA LEU A 296 -10.28 10.80 -32.32
C LEU A 296 -10.60 9.79 -33.42
N ILE A 297 -10.25 8.52 -33.18
CA ILE A 297 -10.50 7.42 -34.10
C ILE A 297 -11.83 6.75 -33.73
N TYR A 298 -12.71 6.60 -34.70
CA TYR A 298 -14.02 5.96 -34.57
C TYR A 298 -14.18 4.88 -35.64
N TYR A 299 -14.68 3.70 -35.25
CA TYR A 299 -15.08 2.67 -36.21
C TYR A 299 -16.60 2.64 -36.37
N SER A 300 -17.08 2.90 -37.58
CA SER A 300 -18.49 2.86 -37.91
C SER A 300 -18.91 1.44 -38.27
N THR A 301 -19.73 0.82 -37.43
CA THR A 301 -20.30 -0.49 -37.73
C THR A 301 -21.40 -0.44 -38.81
N ALA A 302 -21.89 0.75 -39.16
CA ALA A 302 -22.94 0.94 -40.16
C ALA A 302 -22.42 0.76 -41.60
N ASP A 303 -21.19 1.21 -41.87
CA ASP A 303 -20.54 1.16 -43.18
C ASP A 303 -19.22 0.35 -43.18
N GLY A 304 -18.75 -0.06 -42.00
CA GLY A 304 -17.53 -0.84 -41.83
C GLY A 304 -16.24 -0.04 -41.94
N GLY A 305 -16.31 1.30 -41.93
CA GLY A 305 -15.15 2.19 -42.08
C GLY A 305 -14.54 2.64 -40.75
N SER A 306 -13.22 2.87 -40.77
CA SER A 306 -12.51 3.60 -39.71
C SER A 306 -12.44 5.08 -40.08
N TYR A 307 -12.53 5.94 -39.08
CA TYR A 307 -12.63 7.38 -39.24
C TYR A 307 -11.73 8.09 -38.25
N ILE A 308 -11.15 9.24 -38.62
CA ILE A 308 -10.38 10.10 -37.72
C ILE A 308 -10.97 11.51 -37.73
N CYS A 309 -11.17 12.10 -36.54
CA CYS A 309 -11.56 13.50 -36.41
C CYS A 309 -10.36 14.39 -36.77
N ASP A 310 -10.51 15.22 -37.79
CA ASP A 310 -9.47 16.12 -38.30
C ASP A 310 -9.49 17.52 -37.62
N GLY A 311 -10.41 17.73 -36.68
CA GLY A 311 -10.63 18.99 -35.99
C GLY A 311 -11.37 20.05 -36.83
N ALA A 312 -11.84 19.72 -38.03
CA ALA A 312 -12.70 20.58 -38.84
C ALA A 312 -14.19 20.42 -38.51
N GLY A 313 -14.52 19.66 -37.45
CA GLY A 313 -15.89 19.32 -37.09
C GLY A 313 -16.45 18.13 -37.88
N THR A 314 -15.60 17.41 -38.62
CA THR A 314 -15.95 16.27 -39.46
C THR A 314 -14.97 15.11 -39.27
N TYR A 315 -15.44 13.89 -39.55
CA TYR A 315 -14.55 12.74 -39.63
C TYR A 315 -14.07 12.54 -41.05
N ALA A 316 -12.76 12.37 -41.22
CA ALA A 316 -12.17 11.86 -42.43
C ALA A 316 -12.18 10.32 -42.37
N GLY A 317 -12.64 9.66 -43.43
CA GLY A 317 -12.47 8.21 -43.55
C GLY A 317 -10.98 7.90 -43.61
N ILE A 318 -10.52 6.95 -42.80
CA ILE A 318 -9.19 6.36 -42.92
C ILE A 318 -9.30 5.40 -44.11
N THR A 319 -9.22 5.96 -45.31
CA THR A 319 -9.08 5.17 -46.53
C THR A 319 -7.71 4.50 -46.50
N ASP A 320 -7.61 3.32 -47.11
CA ASP A 320 -6.41 2.48 -47.22
C ASP A 320 -5.34 3.12 -48.12
N THR A 321 -5.13 4.42 -47.98
CA THR A 321 -4.02 5.13 -48.56
C THR A 321 -2.87 4.93 -47.59
N PHE A 322 -2.08 3.90 -47.86
CA PHE A 322 -0.80 3.68 -47.20
C PHE A 322 0.09 4.90 -47.46
N VAL A 323 -0.03 5.94 -46.64
CA VAL A 323 0.92 7.04 -46.63
C VAL A 323 2.13 6.48 -45.93
N GLY A 324 3.06 5.94 -46.71
CA GLY A 324 4.40 5.64 -46.22
C GLY A 324 5.02 6.94 -45.70
N HIS A 325 4.85 7.22 -44.41
CA HIS A 325 5.54 8.33 -43.76
C HIS A 325 7.03 7.99 -43.73
N TYR A 326 7.78 8.59 -44.65
CA TYR A 326 9.23 8.50 -44.65
C TYR A 326 9.75 9.33 -43.48
N HIS A 327 10.24 8.67 -42.43
CA HIS A 327 10.98 9.38 -41.38
C HIS A 327 12.26 9.96 -42.00
N ASN A 328 12.37 11.29 -41.95
CA ASN A 328 13.44 12.11 -42.53
C ASN A 328 14.78 11.98 -41.75
N GLY A 329 15.25 10.74 -41.57
CA GLY A 329 16.48 10.38 -40.86
C GLY A 329 17.26 9.23 -41.49
N SER A 330 16.79 8.67 -42.61
CA SER A 330 17.54 7.64 -43.34
C SER A 330 18.70 8.29 -44.12
N PRO A 331 19.95 7.81 -43.97
CA PRO A 331 21.10 8.40 -44.63
C PRO A 331 20.93 8.38 -46.15
N ALA A 332 21.23 9.52 -46.79
CA ALA A 332 21.14 9.73 -48.23
C ALA A 332 21.88 8.62 -48.99
N GLY A 333 21.13 7.77 -49.72
CA GLY A 333 21.72 6.70 -50.53
C GLY A 333 20.85 5.47 -50.75
N ASN A 334 19.74 5.30 -50.03
CA ASN A 334 18.84 4.18 -50.27
C ASN A 334 17.89 4.49 -51.44
N ILE A 335 18.01 3.69 -52.50
CA ILE A 335 17.03 3.59 -53.58
C ILE A 335 15.71 3.15 -52.94
N ILE A 336 14.68 3.99 -53.02
CA ILE A 336 13.33 3.62 -52.60
C ILE A 336 12.74 2.77 -53.72
N THR A 337 12.72 1.46 -53.54
CA THR A 337 11.90 0.57 -54.36
C THR A 337 10.53 0.50 -53.72
N ALA A 338 9.59 1.31 -54.19
CA ALA A 338 8.18 1.10 -53.91
C ALA A 338 7.70 0.02 -54.89
N THR A 339 7.57 -1.22 -54.42
CA THR A 339 6.89 -2.26 -55.20
C THR A 339 5.40 -2.03 -55.05
N VAL A 340 4.71 -1.66 -56.13
CA VAL A 340 3.25 -1.63 -56.13
C VAL A 340 2.79 -3.07 -56.42
N ASP A 341 2.45 -3.83 -55.37
CA ASP A 341 1.79 -5.13 -55.54
C ASP A 341 0.34 -4.88 -55.99
N ASN A 342 0.15 -4.70 -57.30
CA ASN A 342 -1.15 -4.49 -57.90
C ASN A 342 -1.82 -5.85 -58.18
N GLU A 343 -2.35 -6.52 -57.16
CA GLU A 343 -3.35 -7.59 -57.35
C GLU A 343 -4.76 -7.03 -57.58
N VAL A 344 -4.90 -5.91 -58.30
CA VAL A 344 -6.21 -5.36 -58.67
C VAL A 344 -6.66 -6.02 -59.97
N THR A 345 -7.59 -6.97 -59.85
CA THR A 345 -8.14 -7.74 -60.97
C THR A 345 -9.24 -7.02 -61.76
N ASP A 346 -9.71 -5.86 -61.33
CA ASP A 346 -10.78 -5.14 -62.03
C ASP A 346 -10.50 -3.63 -62.14
N GLY A 347 -10.15 -3.19 -63.35
CA GLY A 347 -10.59 -1.95 -64.03
C GLY A 347 -10.51 -0.57 -63.35
N GLU A 348 -10.10 -0.44 -62.09
CA GLU A 348 -10.05 0.85 -61.40
C GLU A 348 -8.67 1.50 -61.51
N ASN A 349 -8.68 2.79 -61.83
CA ASN A 349 -7.47 3.60 -61.97
C ASN A 349 -6.83 3.84 -60.60
N THR A 350 -5.74 3.13 -60.29
CA THR A 350 -4.87 3.49 -59.16
C THR A 350 -4.05 4.72 -59.53
N THR A 351 -4.29 5.85 -58.87
CA THR A 351 -3.47 7.06 -59.05
C THR A 351 -2.42 7.11 -57.95
N LEU A 352 -1.15 6.97 -58.30
CA LEU A 352 -0.03 7.15 -57.37
C LEU A 352 0.25 8.64 -57.20
N TYR A 353 -0.05 9.18 -56.02
CA TYR A 353 0.34 10.54 -55.65
C TYR A 353 1.71 10.51 -54.98
N LEU A 354 2.76 10.80 -55.74
CA LEU A 354 4.05 11.16 -55.14
C LEU A 354 3.97 12.64 -54.73
N THR A 355 3.71 12.89 -53.45
CA THR A 355 3.83 14.23 -52.88
C THR A 355 5.18 14.32 -52.18
N ASP A 356 6.00 15.25 -52.66
CA ASP A 356 7.23 15.66 -52.00
C ASP A 356 6.92 16.96 -51.27
N ASP A 357 6.99 16.93 -49.94
CA ASP A 357 6.82 18.09 -49.06
C ASP A 357 8.15 18.85 -48.83
N GLY A 358 9.22 18.42 -49.49
CA GLY A 358 10.56 19.02 -49.44
C GLY A 358 11.00 19.70 -50.74
N THR A 359 12.07 20.49 -50.65
CA THR A 359 12.81 20.94 -51.83
C THR A 359 13.82 19.86 -52.20
N VAL A 360 13.47 18.91 -53.07
CA VAL A 360 14.46 17.95 -53.59
C VAL A 360 15.44 18.67 -54.50
N SER A 361 16.62 18.99 -53.93
CA SER A 361 17.80 19.42 -54.67
C SER A 361 18.69 18.20 -54.89
N GLY A 362 18.50 17.49 -56.01
CA GLY A 362 19.35 16.38 -56.41
C GLY A 362 18.89 15.72 -57.70
N THR A 363 19.84 15.14 -58.44
CA THR A 363 19.55 14.34 -59.64
C THR A 363 18.97 13.01 -59.21
N LEU A 364 17.64 12.91 -59.15
CA LEU A 364 16.97 11.61 -59.03
C LEU A 364 17.12 10.87 -60.36
N LEU A 365 17.98 9.85 -60.38
CA LEU A 365 18.13 8.93 -61.50
C LEU A 365 17.05 7.86 -61.38
N PHE A 366 15.97 7.97 -62.15
CA PHE A 366 15.13 6.80 -62.44
C PHE A 366 15.97 5.86 -63.32
N SER A 367 16.42 4.73 -62.78
CA SER A 367 17.33 3.83 -63.50
C SER A 367 16.64 2.98 -64.56
N SER A 368 15.31 2.93 -64.57
CA SER A 368 14.55 2.11 -65.52
C SER A 368 13.09 2.58 -65.60
N VAL A 369 12.60 2.74 -66.83
CA VAL A 369 11.18 2.95 -67.15
C VAL A 369 10.79 1.81 -68.09
N TYR A 370 9.94 0.89 -67.63
CA TYR A 370 9.38 -0.15 -68.49
C TYR A 370 8.01 0.28 -68.99
N HIS A 371 7.80 0.22 -70.30
CA HIS A 371 6.51 0.47 -70.92
C HIS A 371 5.73 -0.85 -71.04
N VAL A 372 4.57 -0.96 -70.41
CA VAL A 372 3.65 -2.08 -70.62
C VAL A 372 2.47 -1.59 -71.45
N SER A 373 2.43 -1.98 -72.72
CA SER A 373 1.25 -1.76 -73.56
C SER A 373 0.22 -2.85 -73.27
N ILE A 374 -0.89 -2.46 -72.65
CA ILE A 374 -2.08 -3.34 -72.54
C ILE A 374 -2.87 -3.22 -73.84
N ALA A 375 -2.42 -3.96 -74.85
CA ALA A 375 -3.22 -4.60 -75.91
C ALA A 375 -2.35 -5.08 -77.09
N ALA A 376 -1.33 -5.92 -76.84
CA ALA A 376 -0.82 -6.90 -77.81
C ALA A 376 0.20 -7.81 -77.11
N SER A 377 0.16 -9.10 -77.42
CA SER A 377 0.89 -10.19 -76.77
C SER A 377 2.40 -10.25 -77.08
N GLU A 378 3.15 -9.16 -77.00
CA GLU A 378 4.62 -9.19 -77.15
C GLU A 378 5.29 -8.22 -76.18
N ILE A 379 5.98 -8.78 -75.17
CA ILE A 379 6.89 -8.05 -74.29
C ILE A 379 8.13 -7.71 -75.11
N GLN A 380 8.32 -6.45 -75.49
CA GLN A 380 9.62 -5.99 -75.98
C GLN A 380 10.45 -5.45 -74.82
N THR A 381 11.55 -6.15 -74.53
CA THR A 381 12.61 -5.63 -73.66
C THR A 381 13.36 -4.51 -74.38
N LEU A 382 13.13 -3.27 -73.95
CA LEU A 382 14.02 -2.16 -74.28
C LEU A 382 15.34 -2.39 -73.53
N ALA A 383 16.42 -2.56 -74.30
CA ALA A 383 17.76 -2.73 -73.75
C ALA A 383 18.17 -1.53 -72.88
N ASP A 384 18.93 -1.81 -71.82
CA ASP A 384 19.40 -0.92 -70.73
C ASP A 384 20.17 0.34 -71.20
N ALA A 385 19.50 1.25 -71.90
CA ALA A 385 20.03 2.57 -72.18
C ALA A 385 19.54 3.53 -71.08
N PRO A 386 20.43 4.14 -70.27
CA PRO A 386 20.03 5.14 -69.31
C PRO A 386 19.45 6.35 -70.04
N ILE A 387 18.14 6.53 -69.94
CA ILE A 387 17.46 7.73 -70.45
C ILE A 387 17.74 8.85 -69.45
N MET A 388 18.75 9.67 -69.72
CA MET A 388 18.92 10.93 -68.99
C MET A 388 17.87 11.93 -69.43
N ALA A 389 16.74 11.97 -68.72
CA ALA A 389 15.78 13.05 -68.83
C ALA A 389 16.15 14.14 -67.82
N GLY A 390 16.37 15.37 -68.29
CA GLY A 390 16.41 16.53 -67.42
C GLY A 390 14.98 16.93 -67.08
N TYR A 391 14.61 16.94 -65.80
CA TYR A 391 13.31 17.47 -65.38
C TYR A 391 13.45 18.84 -64.73
N SER A 392 12.42 19.66 -64.86
CA SER A 392 12.27 20.94 -64.17
C SER A 392 10.90 20.95 -63.53
N TYR A 393 10.86 21.03 -62.19
CA TYR A 393 9.62 21.18 -61.44
C TYR A 393 9.42 22.66 -61.07
N ASN A 394 8.26 23.22 -61.41
CA ASN A 394 7.91 24.58 -61.02
C ASN A 394 6.94 24.55 -59.84
N SER A 395 7.47 24.77 -58.64
CA SER A 395 6.71 24.74 -57.37
C SER A 395 5.56 25.76 -57.28
N GLY A 396 5.57 26.82 -58.09
CA GLY A 396 4.48 27.80 -58.14
C GLY A 396 3.26 27.37 -58.96
N THR A 397 3.40 26.33 -59.80
CA THR A 397 2.33 25.87 -60.72
C THR A 397 2.03 24.38 -60.62
N GLY A 398 2.85 23.61 -59.90
CA GLY A 398 2.74 22.15 -59.83
C GLY A 398 3.13 21.43 -61.13
N LEU A 399 3.62 22.15 -62.14
CA LEU A 399 3.91 21.57 -63.45
C LEU A 399 5.31 20.93 -63.48
N LEU A 400 5.35 19.62 -63.69
CA LEU A 400 6.59 18.88 -63.98
C LEU A 400 6.84 18.91 -65.49
N THR A 401 7.92 19.55 -65.92
CA THR A 401 8.37 19.51 -67.32
C THR A 401 9.53 18.54 -67.45
N VAL A 402 9.32 17.44 -68.17
CA VAL A 402 10.38 16.48 -68.50
C VAL A 402 10.93 16.84 -69.89
N LYS A 403 12.19 17.25 -69.96
CA LYS A 403 12.90 17.47 -71.23
C LYS A 403 13.75 16.26 -71.54
N PHE A 404 13.39 15.55 -72.60
CA PHE A 404 14.27 14.57 -73.21
C PHE A 404 15.39 15.32 -73.94
N LEU A 405 16.64 15.11 -73.52
CA LEU A 405 17.78 15.55 -74.33
C LEU A 405 17.82 14.64 -75.56
N GLU A 406 17.57 15.21 -76.74
CA GLU A 406 17.90 14.54 -77.99
C GLU A 406 19.42 14.37 -78.09
N SER A 407 19.93 13.25 -77.57
CA SER A 407 21.22 12.72 -78.00
C SER A 407 20.99 11.43 -78.77
N ALA A 408 21.12 11.54 -80.09
CA ALA A 408 21.24 10.47 -81.07
C ALA A 408 20.12 9.39 -81.07
N GLY A 409 19.09 9.63 -81.89
CA GLY A 409 18.41 8.56 -82.63
C GLY A 409 17.60 7.55 -81.81
N ILE A 410 16.50 7.97 -81.21
CA ILE A 410 15.38 7.06 -80.94
C ILE A 410 14.54 6.98 -82.22
N LEU A 411 14.80 5.95 -83.02
CA LEU A 411 13.95 5.58 -84.15
C LEU A 411 12.74 4.83 -83.59
N LEU A 412 11.61 5.52 -83.38
CA LEU A 412 10.32 4.85 -83.17
C LEU A 412 9.82 4.33 -84.53
N GLY A 413 10.36 3.19 -84.94
CA GLY A 413 9.90 2.48 -86.14
C GLY A 413 8.62 1.70 -85.84
N GLY A 414 7.48 2.15 -86.39
CA GLY A 414 6.24 1.36 -86.38
C GLY A 414 4.98 2.20 -86.48
N GLN A 415 4.58 2.53 -87.71
CA GLN A 415 3.27 3.04 -88.18
C GLN A 415 2.51 4.07 -87.31
N GLY A 416 2.52 5.32 -87.78
CA GLY A 416 1.32 6.15 -87.87
C GLY A 416 0.73 6.70 -86.56
N LEU A 417 1.32 7.78 -86.06
CA LEU A 417 0.62 8.78 -85.25
C LEU A 417 0.95 10.16 -85.83
N GLU A 418 0.26 10.52 -86.91
CA GLU A 418 0.20 11.90 -87.37
C GLU A 418 -0.79 12.64 -86.46
N ALA A 419 -0.29 13.59 -85.67
CA ALA A 419 -1.14 14.49 -84.91
C ALA A 419 -1.79 15.50 -85.88
N GLU A 420 -3.07 15.29 -86.17
CA GLU A 420 -3.90 16.25 -86.88
C GLU A 420 -4.25 17.41 -85.93
N GLU A 421 -3.70 18.58 -86.27
CA GLU A 421 -3.94 19.91 -85.68
C GLU A 421 -3.52 20.19 -84.23
N ALA A 422 -2.82 21.31 -84.08
CA ALA A 422 -2.32 21.85 -82.82
C ALA A 422 -3.47 22.41 -81.97
N SER A 423 -3.90 21.68 -80.94
CA SER A 423 -4.44 22.24 -79.66
C SER A 423 -4.92 21.21 -78.63
N THR A 424 -4.78 19.90 -78.86
CA THR A 424 -5.13 18.88 -77.86
C THR A 424 -3.94 18.54 -76.95
N PRO A 425 -4.01 18.76 -75.63
CA PRO A 425 -2.96 18.32 -74.71
C PRO A 425 -2.88 16.79 -74.72
N ILE A 426 -1.68 16.26 -74.93
CA ILE A 426 -1.39 14.83 -74.80
C ILE A 426 -1.20 14.55 -73.30
N THR A 427 -2.11 13.79 -72.71
CA THR A 427 -1.94 13.25 -71.35
C THR A 427 -1.05 12.03 -71.44
N ILE A 428 0.16 12.12 -70.90
CA ILE A 428 1.08 10.98 -70.77
C ILE A 428 0.77 10.31 -69.43
N PHE A 429 0.28 9.08 -69.47
CA PHE A 429 0.13 8.24 -68.28
C PHE A 429 1.48 7.61 -67.95
N VAL A 430 2.04 7.96 -66.80
CA VAL A 430 3.18 7.25 -66.22
C VAL A 430 2.61 6.30 -65.18
N ILE A 431 2.55 5.01 -65.51
CA ILE A 431 2.14 3.95 -64.59
C ILE A 431 3.42 3.25 -64.17
N GLY A 432 3.78 3.35 -62.89
CA GLY A 432 4.87 2.58 -62.29
C GLY A 432 4.33 1.29 -61.69
N THR A 433 5.04 0.18 -61.90
CA THR A 433 4.90 -1.06 -61.11
C THR A 433 6.02 -1.14 -60.10
#